data_AF-A0A5E4LMN0-F1
#
_entry.id   AF-A0A5E4LMN0-F1
#
_cell.length_a   1.000
_cell.length_b   1.000
_cell.length_c   1.000
_cell.angle_alpha   90.00
_cell.angle_beta   90.00
_cell.angle_gamma   90.00
#
_symmetry.space_group_name_H-M   'P 1'
#
loop_
_entity.id
_entity.type
_entity.pdbx_description
1 polymer ?
#
loop_
_entity_poly.entity_id
_entity_poly.type
_entity_poly.pdbx_seq_one_letter_code
_entity_poly.pdbx_strand_id
1 'polypeptide(L)'
;MVKKVEKIEKKPVKKKEEAESFRGIVRIAGKDVKGEKTLQRSLSAVRGIGHTLAMVAASIIQKELSIDPKSRVGDLTEDQIEKIDQVLYTLHERDVPKYLLNRRTDFNSGTDRHVIMNDLIFENTQDVERDKKAYSWTGFRHTFGQKVRGQKTRNTGRTGMAVGVLRKAIIAAQGGAVAGAKPGAAPAAGAAPAAAGKPAEKAPAAKPAAKTAEKK
;
A
#
# COMPACT_ATOMS: atom_id res chain seq x y z
N MET A 1 -12.88 56.80 16.16
CA MET A 1 -13.25 55.56 16.87
C MET A 1 -12.90 54.36 16.00
N VAL A 2 -11.68 53.85 16.09
CA VAL A 2 -11.25 52.63 15.39
C VAL A 2 -10.91 51.60 16.47
N LYS A 3 -11.73 50.56 16.58
CA LYS A 3 -11.61 49.51 17.60
C LYS A 3 -10.27 48.80 17.43
N LYS A 4 -9.43 48.90 18.45
CA LYS A 4 -8.17 48.15 18.60
C LYS A 4 -8.53 46.66 18.67
N VAL A 5 -8.13 45.91 17.65
CA VAL A 5 -8.26 44.45 17.62
C VAL A 5 -7.24 43.90 18.62
N GLU A 6 -7.73 43.46 19.78
CA GLU A 6 -6.92 42.80 20.79
C GLU A 6 -6.36 41.50 20.23
N LYS A 7 -5.03 41.36 20.31
CA LYS A 7 -4.32 40.11 19.99
C LYS A 7 -4.81 39.03 20.95
N ILE A 8 -5.43 38.00 20.40
CA ILE A 8 -5.76 36.77 21.11
C ILE A 8 -4.44 36.06 21.43
N GLU A 9 -3.96 36.21 22.65
CA GLU A 9 -2.81 35.48 23.16
C GLU A 9 -3.12 33.98 23.19
N LYS A 10 -2.43 33.21 22.35
CA LYS A 10 -2.45 31.76 22.42
C LYS A 10 -1.82 31.34 23.75
N LYS A 11 -2.66 30.90 24.69
CA LYS A 11 -2.22 30.24 25.93
C LYS A 11 -1.14 29.18 25.61
N PRO A 12 -0.03 29.13 26.36
CA PRO A 12 1.03 28.16 26.11
C PRO A 12 0.47 26.76 26.37
N VAL A 13 0.50 25.92 25.34
CA VAL A 13 0.17 24.49 25.48
C VAL A 13 1.20 23.90 26.44
N LYS A 14 0.75 23.52 27.63
CA LYS A 14 1.59 22.88 28.66
C LYS A 14 2.30 21.69 28.01
N LYS A 15 3.63 21.74 27.99
CA LYS A 15 4.52 20.64 27.61
C LYS A 15 4.26 19.52 28.64
N LYS A 16 3.58 18.45 28.23
CA LYS A 16 3.46 17.25 29.06
C LYS A 16 4.87 16.71 29.28
N GLU A 17 5.21 16.49 30.54
CA GLU A 17 6.43 15.84 30.99
C GLU A 17 6.61 14.54 30.20
N GLU A 18 7.78 14.39 29.59
CA GLU A 18 8.11 13.25 28.75
C GLU A 18 8.19 12.02 29.65
N ALA A 19 7.31 11.03 29.42
CA ALA A 19 7.45 9.74 30.05
C ALA A 19 8.82 9.16 29.65
N GLU A 20 9.55 8.61 30.61
CA GLU A 20 10.95 8.16 30.50
C GLU A 20 11.18 7.04 29.45
N SER A 21 10.15 6.63 28.71
CA SER A 21 10.17 5.58 27.71
C SER A 21 9.33 5.94 26.47
N PHE A 22 9.69 7.01 25.76
CA PHE A 22 9.10 7.36 24.46
C PHE A 22 9.64 6.46 23.33
N ARG A 23 8.74 5.79 22.61
CA ARG A 23 9.09 4.95 21.46
C ARG A 23 8.94 5.73 20.15
N GLY A 24 10.03 5.89 19.41
CA GLY A 24 10.02 6.62 18.14
C GLY A 24 9.25 5.91 17.01
N ILE A 25 9.23 4.57 17.02
CA ILE A 25 8.53 3.73 16.04
C ILE A 25 7.73 2.68 16.79
N VAL A 26 6.45 2.54 16.42
CA VAL A 26 5.52 1.57 17.00
C VAL A 26 4.80 0.88 15.85
N ARG A 27 4.58 -0.43 15.96
CA ARG A 27 3.86 -1.21 14.96
C ARG A 27 2.41 -1.42 15.40
N ILE A 28 1.45 -1.06 14.54
CA ILE A 28 0.01 -1.20 14.80
C ILE A 28 -0.62 -1.91 13.60
N ALA A 29 -1.40 -2.96 13.85
CA ALA A 29 -2.09 -3.77 12.85
C ALA A 29 -1.15 -4.19 11.70
N GLY A 30 0.08 -4.55 12.03
CA GLY A 30 1.11 -4.97 11.06
C GLY A 30 1.83 -3.83 10.31
N LYS A 31 1.53 -2.55 10.55
CA LYS A 31 2.17 -1.38 9.93
C LYS A 31 3.00 -0.57 10.93
N ASP A 32 4.20 -0.16 10.53
CA ASP A 32 5.04 0.74 11.33
C ASP A 32 4.56 2.19 11.25
N VAL A 33 4.41 2.81 12.41
CA VAL A 33 3.94 4.18 12.61
C VAL A 33 4.95 4.94 13.47
N LYS A 34 5.17 6.22 13.13
CA LYS A 34 5.97 7.15 13.94
C LYS A 34 5.24 7.48 15.25
N GLY A 35 5.93 7.36 16.38
CA GLY A 35 5.40 7.59 17.72
C GLY A 35 4.99 9.04 18.01
N GLU A 36 5.53 10.01 17.27
CA GLU A 36 5.18 11.43 17.38
C GLU A 36 3.72 11.74 16.99
N LYS A 37 3.11 10.88 16.16
CA LYS A 37 1.74 11.08 15.70
C LYS A 37 0.75 10.74 16.82
N THR A 38 -0.38 11.44 16.81
CA THR A 38 -1.50 11.12 17.70
C THR A 38 -2.12 9.77 17.33
N LEU A 39 -2.70 9.08 18.31
CA LEU A 39 -3.38 7.80 18.11
C LEU A 39 -4.40 7.87 16.96
N GLN A 40 -5.31 8.85 16.98
CA GLN A 40 -6.30 9.03 15.92
C GLN A 40 -5.66 9.14 14.52
N ARG A 41 -4.56 9.88 14.38
CA ARG A 41 -3.91 10.07 13.07
C ARG A 41 -3.07 8.86 12.67
N SER A 42 -2.52 8.14 13.63
CA SER A 42 -1.74 6.93 13.40
C SER A 42 -2.56 5.80 12.78
N LEU A 43 -3.80 5.61 13.25
CA LEU A 43 -4.71 4.57 12.76
C LEU A 43 -5.01 4.74 11.27
N SER A 44 -5.10 5.98 10.78
CA SER A 44 -5.30 6.25 9.34
C SER A 44 -4.11 5.86 8.44
N ALA A 45 -2.94 5.56 9.02
CA ALA A 45 -1.78 5.07 8.26
C ALA A 45 -1.90 3.58 7.91
N VAL A 46 -2.77 2.85 8.62
CA VAL A 46 -3.10 1.46 8.36
C VAL A 46 -4.00 1.37 7.13
N ARG A 47 -3.62 0.55 6.16
CA ARG A 47 -4.39 0.39 4.92
C ARG A 47 -5.73 -0.25 5.25
N GLY A 48 -6.81 0.39 4.80
CA GLY A 48 -8.18 -0.07 5.11
C GLY A 48 -8.88 0.82 6.15
N ILE A 49 -8.13 1.63 6.90
CA ILE A 49 -8.67 2.60 7.85
C ILE A 49 -8.53 4.02 7.28
N GLY A 50 -9.67 4.65 6.98
CA GLY A 50 -9.73 6.06 6.55
C GLY A 50 -9.74 7.05 7.72
N HIS A 51 -9.74 8.36 7.44
CA HIS A 51 -9.79 9.39 8.49
C HIS A 51 -11.05 9.30 9.36
N THR A 52 -12.22 9.11 8.72
CA THR A 52 -13.51 8.99 9.42
C THR A 52 -13.57 7.73 10.27
N LEU A 53 -13.15 6.59 9.71
CA LEU A 53 -13.10 5.34 10.45
C LEU A 53 -12.08 5.38 11.59
N ALA A 54 -10.92 6.02 11.39
CA ALA A 54 -9.95 6.23 12.45
C ALA A 54 -10.51 7.05 13.61
N MET A 55 -11.34 8.06 13.33
CA MET A 55 -12.04 8.83 14.37
C MET A 55 -13.01 7.95 15.17
N VAL A 56 -13.82 7.14 14.49
CA VAL A 56 -14.78 6.23 15.14
C VAL A 56 -14.05 5.15 15.95
N ALA A 57 -13.03 4.51 15.35
CA ALA A 57 -12.21 3.51 16.03
C ALA A 57 -11.50 4.09 17.26
N ALA A 58 -10.97 5.32 17.18
CA ALA A 58 -10.36 5.98 18.33
C ALA A 58 -11.38 6.26 19.44
N SER A 59 -12.61 6.63 19.11
CA SER A 59 -13.68 6.80 20.10
C SER A 59 -14.08 5.47 20.77
N ILE A 60 -14.06 4.37 20.03
CA ILE A 60 -14.31 3.03 20.57
C ILE A 60 -13.17 2.61 21.52
N ILE A 61 -11.92 2.79 21.08
CA ILE A 61 -10.73 2.55 21.90
C ILE A 61 -10.78 3.38 23.18
N GLN A 62 -11.22 4.64 23.10
CA GLN A 62 -11.37 5.48 24.28
C GLN A 62 -12.40 4.93 25.27
N LYS A 63 -13.53 4.42 24.79
CA LYS A 63 -14.58 3.85 25.65
C LYS A 63 -14.13 2.57 26.37
N GLU A 64 -13.32 1.76 25.72
CA GLU A 64 -12.94 0.42 26.23
C GLU A 64 -11.65 0.42 27.03
N LEU A 65 -10.65 1.16 26.54
CA LEU A 65 -9.29 1.15 27.07
C LEU A 65 -8.99 2.42 27.88
N SER A 66 -9.92 3.39 27.91
CA SER A 66 -9.73 4.70 28.56
C SER A 66 -8.47 5.45 28.06
N ILE A 67 -8.04 5.16 26.84
CA ILE A 67 -6.91 5.82 26.18
C ILE A 67 -7.41 7.08 25.48
N ASP A 68 -6.76 8.22 25.71
CA ASP A 68 -7.11 9.46 25.03
C ASP A 68 -6.74 9.41 23.54
N PRO A 69 -7.67 9.68 22.59
CA PRO A 69 -7.41 9.69 21.15
C PRO A 69 -6.33 10.68 20.70
N LYS A 70 -6.09 11.73 21.50
CA LYS A 70 -5.09 12.77 21.22
C LYS A 70 -3.73 12.48 21.85
N SER A 71 -3.61 11.40 22.62
CA SER A 71 -2.32 10.91 23.10
C SER A 71 -1.41 10.53 21.94
N ARG A 72 -0.10 10.60 22.16
CA ARG A 72 0.89 10.19 21.17
C ARG A 72 1.05 8.67 21.24
N VAL A 73 1.25 8.05 20.08
CA VAL A 73 1.42 6.60 20.00
C VAL A 73 2.67 6.13 20.72
N GLY A 74 3.74 6.95 20.71
CA GLY A 74 5.01 6.61 21.36
C GLY A 74 4.94 6.50 22.88
N ASP A 75 3.86 6.99 23.51
CA ASP A 75 3.65 6.94 24.95
C ASP A 75 2.84 5.70 25.39
N LEU A 76 2.33 4.90 24.44
CA LEU A 76 1.49 3.74 24.72
C LEU A 76 2.33 2.52 25.15
N THR A 77 1.78 1.72 26.06
CA THR A 77 2.39 0.45 26.48
C THR A 77 2.14 -0.66 25.46
N GLU A 78 2.96 -1.71 25.47
CA GLU A 78 2.80 -2.85 24.54
C GLU A 78 1.44 -3.53 24.70
N ASP A 79 1.00 -3.76 25.94
CA ASP A 79 -0.31 -4.35 26.24
C ASP A 79 -1.47 -3.51 25.70
N GLN A 80 -1.32 -2.19 25.66
CA GLN A 80 -2.32 -1.29 25.07
C GLN A 80 -2.33 -1.42 23.55
N ILE A 81 -1.16 -1.57 22.92
CA ILE A 81 -1.03 -1.74 21.47
C ILE A 81 -1.66 -3.06 21.03
N GLU A 82 -1.41 -4.17 21.74
CA GLU A 82 -2.03 -5.46 21.44
C GLU A 82 -3.55 -5.41 21.54
N LYS A 83 -4.09 -4.72 22.55
CA LYS A 83 -5.54 -4.53 22.69
C LYS A 83 -6.11 -3.65 21.58
N ILE A 84 -5.39 -2.60 21.17
CA ILE A 84 -5.78 -1.79 20.02
C ILE A 84 -5.85 -2.66 18.76
N ASP A 85 -4.88 -3.54 18.54
CA ASP A 85 -4.88 -4.46 17.40
C ASP A 85 -6.10 -5.39 17.44
N GLN A 86 -6.42 -5.98 18.59
CA GLN A 86 -7.62 -6.80 18.76
C GLN A 86 -8.90 -6.01 18.45
N VAL A 87 -9.01 -4.76 18.92
CA VAL A 87 -10.16 -3.89 18.62
C VAL A 87 -10.30 -3.61 17.13
N LEU A 88 -9.19 -3.44 16.42
CA LEU A 88 -9.19 -3.19 14.98
C LEU A 88 -9.66 -4.40 14.18
N TYR A 89 -9.24 -5.62 14.55
CA TYR A 89 -9.71 -6.85 13.90
C TYR A 89 -11.21 -7.11 14.15
N THR A 90 -11.69 -6.86 15.36
CA THR A 90 -13.10 -7.12 15.76
C THR A 90 -14.03 -5.91 15.52
N LEU A 91 -13.61 -4.96 14.68
CA LEU A 91 -14.35 -3.71 14.46
C LEU A 91 -15.79 -3.90 13.92
N HIS A 92 -16.07 -5.06 13.31
CA HIS A 92 -17.36 -5.40 12.72
C HIS A 92 -18.42 -5.86 13.73
N GLU A 93 -18.01 -6.34 14.92
CA GLU A 93 -18.94 -6.78 15.98
C GLU A 93 -19.29 -5.66 16.95
N ARG A 94 -18.49 -4.60 16.97
CA ARG A 94 -18.69 -3.43 17.84
C ARG A 94 -19.75 -2.50 17.27
N ASP A 95 -20.03 -1.43 18.01
CA ASP A 95 -20.99 -0.36 17.69
C ASP A 95 -20.53 0.54 16.52
N VAL A 96 -20.16 -0.09 15.39
CA VAL A 96 -19.80 0.58 14.15
C VAL A 96 -20.95 0.42 13.17
N PRO A 97 -21.50 1.53 12.62
CA PRO A 97 -22.54 1.42 11.63
C PRO A 97 -22.08 0.63 10.40
N LYS A 98 -22.95 -0.27 9.91
CA LYS A 98 -22.69 -1.14 8.75
C LYS A 98 -22.12 -0.39 7.55
N TYR A 99 -22.56 0.83 7.29
CA TYR A 99 -22.13 1.62 6.13
C TYR A 99 -20.65 2.04 6.17
N LEU A 100 -20.01 1.99 7.35
CA LEU A 100 -18.62 2.40 7.54
C LEU A 100 -17.63 1.24 7.35
N LEU A 101 -18.12 0.00 7.25
CA LEU A 101 -17.31 -1.19 7.01
C LEU A 101 -16.90 -1.28 5.54
N ASN A 102 -15.71 -1.83 5.27
CA ASN A 102 -15.14 -1.91 3.91
C ASN A 102 -15.90 -2.92 3.04
N ARG A 103 -16.14 -4.13 3.57
CA ARG A 103 -16.86 -5.21 2.89
C ARG A 103 -18.21 -5.43 3.56
N ARG A 104 -19.22 -4.72 3.08
CA ARG A 104 -20.61 -4.97 3.46
C ARG A 104 -21.13 -6.15 2.65
N THR A 105 -21.83 -7.06 3.31
CA THR A 105 -22.46 -8.24 2.70
C THR A 105 -21.51 -8.97 1.76
N ASP A 106 -20.45 -9.53 2.35
CA ASP A 106 -19.42 -10.22 1.57
C ASP A 106 -20.02 -11.41 0.79
N PHE A 107 -19.53 -11.64 -0.43
CA PHE A 107 -20.10 -12.66 -1.32
C PHE A 107 -19.90 -14.08 -0.78
N ASN A 108 -18.76 -14.34 -0.13
CA ASN A 108 -18.41 -15.67 0.34
C ASN A 108 -19.07 -16.01 1.69
N SER A 109 -19.14 -15.06 2.63
CA SER A 109 -19.68 -15.32 3.97
C SER A 109 -21.07 -14.79 4.25
N GLY A 110 -21.57 -13.85 3.43
CA GLY A 110 -22.82 -13.14 3.70
C GLY A 110 -22.78 -12.19 4.91
N THR A 111 -21.68 -12.14 5.66
CA THR A 111 -21.51 -11.28 6.83
C THR A 111 -20.85 -9.95 6.47
N ASP A 112 -21.07 -8.92 7.30
CA ASP A 112 -20.39 -7.64 7.16
C ASP A 112 -19.00 -7.70 7.80
N ARG A 113 -17.97 -7.31 7.06
CA ARG A 113 -16.57 -7.50 7.43
C ARG A 113 -15.79 -6.20 7.26
N HIS A 114 -14.90 -5.92 8.22
CA HIS A 114 -13.88 -4.91 8.05
C HIS A 114 -12.53 -5.58 7.80
N VAL A 115 -12.00 -5.43 6.58
CA VAL A 115 -10.73 -6.03 6.18
C VAL A 115 -9.63 -4.99 6.22
N ILE A 116 -8.48 -5.36 6.79
CA ILE A 116 -7.35 -4.48 7.09
C ILE A 116 -6.09 -4.96 6.34
N MET A 117 -5.23 -4.02 5.96
CA MET A 117 -3.86 -4.23 5.49
C MET A 117 -3.72 -5.21 4.32
N ASN A 118 -2.98 -6.30 4.52
CA ASN A 118 -2.65 -7.25 3.48
C ASN A 118 -3.89 -8.01 3.00
N ASP A 119 -4.77 -8.33 3.94
CA ASP A 119 -6.02 -9.03 3.65
C ASP A 119 -6.87 -8.20 2.69
N LEU A 120 -6.87 -6.86 2.82
CA LEU A 120 -7.62 -5.99 1.90
C LEU A 120 -7.06 -6.06 0.48
N ILE A 121 -5.73 -6.19 0.32
CA ILE A 121 -5.09 -6.30 -0.99
C ILE A 121 -5.39 -7.67 -1.59
N PHE A 122 -5.28 -8.72 -0.78
CA PHE A 122 -5.59 -10.08 -1.18
C PHE A 122 -7.03 -10.21 -1.66
N GLU A 123 -7.98 -9.72 -0.87
CA GLU A 123 -9.41 -9.73 -1.17
C GLU A 123 -9.74 -8.97 -2.47
N ASN A 124 -9.17 -7.78 -2.67
CA ASN A 124 -9.35 -7.05 -3.93
C ASN A 124 -8.78 -7.82 -5.13
N THR A 125 -7.69 -8.56 -4.93
CA THR A 125 -7.07 -9.37 -5.98
C THR A 125 -7.95 -10.58 -6.29
N GLN A 126 -8.50 -11.24 -5.29
CA GLN A 126 -9.44 -12.35 -5.44
C GLN A 126 -10.73 -11.92 -6.17
N ASP A 127 -11.26 -10.74 -5.87
CA ASP A 127 -12.42 -10.19 -6.61
C ASP A 127 -12.09 -9.99 -8.10
N VAL A 128 -10.93 -9.39 -8.41
CA VAL A 128 -10.49 -9.16 -9.79
C VAL A 128 -10.22 -10.49 -10.50
N GLU A 129 -9.63 -11.46 -9.83
CA GLU A 129 -9.41 -12.81 -10.37
C GLU A 129 -10.73 -13.53 -10.63
N ARG A 130 -11.72 -13.39 -9.75
CA ARG A 130 -13.06 -13.93 -9.95
C ARG A 130 -13.69 -13.34 -11.20
N ASP A 131 -13.63 -12.02 -11.38
CA ASP A 131 -14.17 -11.35 -12.57
C ASP A 131 -13.49 -11.81 -13.87
N LYS A 132 -12.17 -12.04 -13.82
CA LYS A 132 -11.41 -12.60 -14.95
C LYS A 132 -11.83 -14.04 -15.25
N LYS A 133 -11.97 -14.89 -14.23
CA LYS A 133 -12.40 -16.30 -14.36
C LYS A 133 -13.84 -16.42 -14.87
N ALA A 134 -14.72 -15.50 -14.46
CA ALA A 134 -16.10 -15.42 -14.90
C ALA A 134 -16.27 -14.86 -16.33
N TYR A 135 -15.18 -14.44 -16.98
CA TYR A 135 -15.19 -13.78 -18.29
C TYR A 135 -16.17 -12.59 -18.37
N SER A 136 -16.32 -11.84 -17.29
CA SER A 136 -17.14 -10.63 -17.28
C SER A 136 -16.47 -9.52 -18.10
N TRP A 137 -17.25 -8.56 -18.61
CA TRP A 137 -16.68 -7.43 -19.36
C TRP A 137 -15.66 -6.63 -18.52
N THR A 138 -15.93 -6.48 -17.23
CA THR A 138 -15.02 -5.87 -16.26
C THR A 138 -13.74 -6.70 -16.12
N GLY A 139 -13.86 -8.02 -16.00
CA GLY A 139 -12.75 -8.97 -15.96
C GLY A 139 -11.87 -8.92 -17.21
N PHE A 140 -12.49 -8.92 -18.39
CA PHE A 140 -11.80 -8.74 -19.67
C PHE A 140 -11.02 -7.42 -19.70
N ARG A 141 -11.61 -6.30 -19.28
CA ARG A 141 -10.87 -5.03 -19.19
C ARG A 141 -9.71 -5.10 -18.19
N HIS A 142 -9.88 -5.81 -17.07
CA HIS A 142 -8.80 -6.04 -16.11
C HIS A 142 -7.66 -6.92 -16.65
N THR A 143 -7.92 -7.86 -17.58
CA THR A 143 -6.82 -8.62 -18.22
C THR A 143 -5.96 -7.74 -19.13
N PHE A 144 -6.57 -6.78 -19.83
CA PHE A 144 -5.85 -5.82 -20.68
C PHE A 144 -5.33 -4.59 -19.92
N GLY A 145 -5.55 -4.50 -18.61
CA GLY A 145 -5.15 -3.33 -17.80
C GLY A 145 -5.87 -2.03 -18.21
N GLN A 146 -7.05 -2.13 -18.83
CA GLN A 146 -7.82 -0.97 -19.26
C GLN A 146 -8.69 -0.43 -18.11
N LYS A 147 -9.05 0.86 -18.22
CA LYS A 147 -10.02 1.49 -17.31
C LYS A 147 -11.38 0.81 -17.40
N VAL A 148 -11.99 0.47 -16.26
CA VAL A 148 -13.23 -0.33 -16.18
C VAL A 148 -14.53 0.46 -16.10
N ARG A 149 -14.50 1.69 -15.58
CA ARG A 149 -15.70 2.50 -15.28
C ARG A 149 -16.32 3.23 -16.50
N GLY A 150 -16.20 2.67 -17.71
CA GLY A 150 -16.74 3.31 -18.93
C GLY A 150 -16.08 4.64 -19.32
N GLN A 151 -14.87 4.91 -18.82
CA GLN A 151 -14.14 6.14 -19.14
C GLN A 151 -13.76 6.20 -20.62
N LYS A 152 -13.78 7.39 -21.23
CA LYS A 152 -13.33 7.60 -22.62
C LYS A 152 -11.81 7.47 -22.73
N THR A 153 -11.33 6.39 -23.35
CA THR A 153 -9.90 6.04 -23.46
C THR A 153 -9.23 6.41 -24.78
N ARG A 154 -9.91 7.14 -25.68
CA ARG A 154 -9.34 7.56 -26.98
C ARG A 154 -8.03 8.36 -26.82
N ASN A 155 -8.03 9.31 -25.89
CA ASN A 155 -6.91 10.21 -25.61
C ASN A 155 -6.39 10.11 -24.17
N THR A 156 -7.19 9.63 -23.22
CA THR A 156 -6.80 9.54 -21.79
C THR A 156 -6.36 8.13 -21.39
N GLY A 157 -5.54 8.04 -20.34
CA GLY A 157 -5.09 6.74 -19.80
C GLY A 157 -4.05 6.03 -20.68
N ARG A 158 -3.30 6.79 -21.48
CA ARG A 158 -2.13 6.27 -22.19
C ARG A 158 -1.02 6.02 -21.19
N THR A 159 -0.54 4.79 -21.13
CA THR A 159 0.62 4.39 -20.35
C THR A 159 1.85 4.38 -21.26
N GLY A 160 2.98 4.85 -20.74
CA GLY A 160 4.21 5.06 -21.50
C GLY A 160 4.62 6.53 -21.59
N MET A 161 5.91 6.77 -21.75
CA MET A 161 6.45 8.12 -21.99
C MET A 161 5.99 8.64 -23.36
N ALA A 162 5.82 9.95 -23.50
CA ALA A 162 5.54 10.54 -24.81
C ALA A 162 6.68 10.21 -25.78
N VAL A 163 6.36 9.91 -27.05
CA VAL A 163 7.35 9.49 -28.06
C VAL A 163 8.52 10.46 -28.17
N GLY A 164 8.29 11.78 -28.00
CA GLY A 164 9.36 12.78 -27.96
C GLY A 164 10.26 12.69 -26.73
N VAL A 165 9.72 12.33 -25.57
CA VAL A 165 10.48 12.14 -24.33
C VAL A 165 11.29 10.84 -24.38
N LEU A 166 10.74 9.78 -24.99
CA LEU A 166 11.48 8.55 -25.29
C LEU A 166 12.64 8.80 -26.24
N ARG A 167 12.40 9.51 -27.36
CA ARG A 167 13.46 9.89 -28.30
C ARG A 167 14.54 10.72 -27.63
N LYS A 168 14.16 11.71 -26.80
CA LYS A 168 15.13 12.52 -26.05
C LYS A 168 15.91 11.70 -25.01
N ALA A 169 15.27 10.77 -24.30
CA ALA A 169 15.94 9.88 -23.36
C ALA A 169 16.92 8.92 -24.05
N ILE A 170 16.57 8.39 -25.22
CA ILE A 170 17.44 7.56 -26.05
C ILE A 170 18.64 8.37 -26.57
N ILE A 171 18.41 9.58 -27.10
CA ILE A 171 19.48 10.46 -27.58
C ILE A 171 20.38 10.91 -26.44
N ALA A 172 19.85 11.19 -25.24
CA ALA A 172 20.65 11.52 -24.06
C ALA A 172 21.47 10.32 -23.57
N ALA A 173 20.91 9.10 -23.59
CA ALA A 173 21.63 7.87 -23.26
C ALA A 173 22.72 7.53 -24.29
N GLN A 174 22.47 7.80 -25.58
CA GLN A 174 23.47 7.66 -26.64
C GLN A 174 24.53 8.77 -26.60
N GLY A 175 24.16 10.01 -26.29
CA GLY A 175 25.08 11.14 -26.13
C GLY A 175 26.05 10.99 -24.95
N GLY A 176 25.64 10.26 -23.90
CA GLY A 176 26.53 9.85 -22.81
C GLY A 176 27.56 8.78 -23.20
N ALA A 177 27.31 8.02 -24.26
CA ALA A 177 28.22 6.98 -24.74
C ALA A 177 29.27 7.48 -25.76
N VAL A 178 29.07 8.68 -26.35
CA VAL A 178 29.95 9.21 -27.42
C VAL A 178 31.04 10.16 -26.88
N ALA A 179 31.03 10.53 -25.59
CA ALA A 179 32.06 11.38 -24.99
C ALA A 179 33.40 10.67 -24.70
N GLY A 180 33.56 9.40 -25.10
CA GLY A 180 34.72 8.55 -24.76
C GLY A 180 35.45 7.88 -25.92
N ALA A 181 35.23 8.24 -27.19
CA ALA A 181 35.97 7.63 -28.30
C ALA A 181 36.31 8.64 -29.41
N LYS A 182 37.61 8.91 -29.58
CA LYS A 182 38.18 9.53 -30.77
C LYS A 182 38.05 8.57 -31.98
N PRO A 183 37.96 9.10 -33.21
CA PRO A 183 37.47 8.36 -34.37
C PRO A 183 38.57 7.51 -34.99
N GLY A 184 38.27 6.24 -35.24
CA GLY A 184 39.13 5.33 -35.97
C GLY A 184 38.35 4.14 -36.51
N ALA A 185 38.40 3.99 -37.84
CA ALA A 185 37.95 2.85 -38.63
C ALA A 185 36.42 2.64 -38.79
N ALA A 186 35.97 2.86 -40.03
CA ALA A 186 34.71 2.35 -40.55
C ALA A 186 34.73 0.81 -40.61
N PRO A 187 33.57 0.16 -40.43
CA PRO A 187 33.30 -1.08 -41.13
C PRO A 187 32.01 -1.00 -41.96
N ALA A 188 32.06 -1.71 -43.08
CA ALA A 188 31.05 -1.81 -44.11
C ALA A 188 29.81 -2.61 -43.68
N ALA A 189 28.77 -2.40 -44.47
CA ALA A 189 27.48 -3.07 -44.58
C ALA A 189 27.32 -4.49 -44.01
N GLY A 190 26.17 -4.68 -43.36
CA GLY A 190 25.30 -5.84 -43.61
C GLY A 190 25.28 -6.92 -42.53
N ALA A 191 24.23 -6.91 -41.69
CA ALA A 191 23.50 -8.11 -41.28
C ALA A 191 22.35 -7.73 -40.32
N ALA A 192 21.12 -8.08 -40.69
CA ALA A 192 19.98 -8.08 -39.78
C ALA A 192 20.16 -9.13 -38.68
N PRO A 193 19.66 -8.90 -37.44
CA PRO A 193 19.39 -9.98 -36.52
C PRO A 193 17.90 -10.12 -36.22
N ALA A 194 17.44 -11.34 -36.42
CA ALA A 194 16.17 -11.88 -36.01
C ALA A 194 16.07 -12.04 -34.48
N ALA A 195 14.81 -12.05 -34.00
CA ALA A 195 14.29 -12.78 -32.85
C ALA A 195 15.11 -12.78 -31.54
N ALA A 196 14.73 -11.90 -30.61
CA ALA A 196 15.11 -12.02 -29.21
C ALA A 196 14.27 -13.11 -28.51
N GLY A 197 14.95 -14.21 -28.14
CA GLY A 197 14.46 -15.24 -27.24
C GLY A 197 14.44 -14.79 -25.77
N LYS A 198 13.55 -15.41 -25.00
CA LYS A 198 13.32 -15.26 -23.56
C LYS A 198 14.60 -15.46 -22.71
N PRO A 199 14.75 -14.75 -21.57
CA PRO A 199 15.78 -15.05 -20.60
C PRO A 199 15.38 -16.20 -19.65
N ALA A 200 16.34 -17.09 -19.44
CA ALA A 200 16.25 -18.31 -18.63
C ALA A 200 16.34 -18.04 -17.12
N GLU A 201 15.58 -18.85 -16.39
CA GLU A 201 15.55 -19.01 -14.94
C GLU A 201 16.73 -19.88 -14.47
N LYS A 202 17.39 -19.48 -13.37
CA LYS A 202 18.58 -20.13 -12.82
C LYS A 202 18.18 -21.00 -11.62
N ALA A 203 18.25 -22.33 -11.76
CA ALA A 203 18.15 -23.29 -10.65
C ALA A 203 19.56 -23.68 -10.14
N PRO A 204 19.74 -23.97 -8.83
CA PRO A 204 20.98 -24.55 -8.30
C PRO A 204 20.96 -26.10 -8.25
N ALA A 205 22.08 -26.70 -8.66
CA ALA A 205 22.48 -28.10 -8.48
C ALA A 205 22.79 -28.43 -7.00
N ALA A 206 22.91 -29.64 -6.46
CA ALA A 206 22.60 -31.04 -6.81
C ALA A 206 22.97 -31.88 -5.55
N LYS A 207 22.33 -33.03 -5.29
CA LYS A 207 22.92 -34.23 -4.62
C LYS A 207 22.08 -35.47 -4.97
N PRO A 208 22.65 -36.58 -5.48
CA PRO A 208 21.91 -37.81 -5.71
C PRO A 208 22.03 -38.78 -4.53
N ALA A 209 20.92 -39.39 -4.12
CA ALA A 209 20.90 -40.50 -3.16
C ALA A 209 20.71 -41.83 -3.90
N ALA A 210 21.51 -42.80 -3.49
CA ALA A 210 21.59 -44.16 -4.01
C ALA A 210 20.26 -44.93 -3.87
N LYS A 211 19.94 -45.74 -4.89
CA LYS A 211 18.90 -46.77 -4.85
C LYS A 211 19.55 -48.11 -4.48
N THR A 212 19.10 -48.71 -3.39
CA THR A 212 19.20 -50.15 -3.12
C THR A 212 17.79 -50.65 -2.87
N ALA A 213 17.27 -51.52 -3.73
CA ALA A 213 16.10 -52.35 -3.44
C ALA A 213 16.15 -53.59 -4.33
N GLU A 214 16.49 -54.72 -3.72
CA GLU A 214 16.50 -56.07 -4.26
C GLU A 214 15.16 -56.76 -3.90
N LYS A 215 14.66 -57.59 -4.83
CA LYS A 215 13.67 -58.69 -4.66
C LYS A 215 12.28 -58.39 -4.07
N LYS A 216 11.25 -58.48 -4.92
CA LYS A 216 10.51 -59.73 -5.18
C LYS A 216 9.74 -59.61 -6.50
#